data_AF-A0A367EJM6-F1
#
_entry.id   AF-A0A367EJM6-F1
#
_cell.length_a   1.000
_cell.length_b   1.000
_cell.length_c   1.000
_cell.angle_alpha   90.00
_cell.angle_beta   90.00
_cell.angle_gamma   90.00
#
_symmetry.space_group_name_H-M   'P 1'
#
loop_
_entity.id
_entity.type
_entity.pdbx_description
1 polymer ?
#
loop_
_entity_poly.entity_id
_entity_poly.type
_entity_poly.pdbx_seq_one_letter_code
_entity_poly.pdbx_strand_id
1 'polypeptide(L)' 'MRNAGDRSGTFVVEVDFLDAAGEVVDSGSFRTRVKGGSSRSVKVPMETPSKVRDVVECEVSSVR' A
#
# COMPACT_ATOMS: atom_id res chain seq x y z
N MET A 1 -5.31 4.91 4.44
CA MET A 1 -6.50 4.05 4.22
C MET A 1 -7.67 4.52 5.10
N ARG A 2 -8.91 4.50 4.60
CA ARG A 2 -10.13 4.85 5.35
C ARG A 2 -11.12 3.68 5.37
N ASN A 3 -11.65 3.34 6.55
CA ASN A 3 -12.79 2.44 6.68
C ASN A 3 -14.06 3.29 6.84
N ALA A 4 -14.90 3.30 5.81
CA ALA A 4 -16.16 4.06 5.81
C ALA A 4 -17.33 3.32 6.48
N GLY A 5 -17.17 2.04 6.82
CA GLY A 5 -18.18 1.26 7.53
C GLY A 5 -18.22 1.59 9.03
N ASP A 6 -19.23 1.09 9.73
CA ASP A 6 -19.44 1.25 11.17
C ASP A 6 -18.70 0.20 12.02
N ARG A 7 -18.39 -0.96 11.42
CA ARG A 7 -17.65 -2.06 12.06
C ARG A 7 -16.16 -2.03 11.74
N SER A 8 -15.37 -2.61 12.65
CA SER A 8 -13.95 -2.82 12.41
C SER A 8 -13.74 -3.84 11.29
N GLY A 9 -12.90 -3.51 10.32
CA GLY A 9 -12.51 -4.38 9.21
C GLY A 9 -11.01 -4.69 9.22
N THR A 10 -10.65 -5.84 8.65
CA THR A 10 -9.25 -6.14 8.29
C THR A 10 -9.10 -5.83 6.83
N PHE A 11 -8.03 -5.11 6.50
CA PHE A 11 -7.77 -4.67 5.15
C PHE A 11 -6.36 -5.04 4.72
N VAL A 12 -6.22 -5.31 3.44
CA VAL A 12 -4.94 -5.52 2.75
C VAL A 12 -4.79 -4.40 1.74
N VAL A 13 -3.65 -3.72 1.79
CA VAL A 13 -3.25 -2.72 0.80
C VAL A 13 -2.08 -3.31 0.01
N GLU A 14 -2.21 -3.28 -1.31
CA GLU A 14 -1.16 -3.63 -2.27
C GLU A 14 -0.67 -2.33 -2.94
N VAL A 15 0.64 -2.20 -3.08
CA VAL A 15 1.31 -1.04 -3.66
C VAL A 15 2.32 -1.52 -4.68
N ASP A 16 2.30 -0.91 -5.86
CA ASP A 16 3.32 -1.07 -6.88
C ASP A 16 4.27 0.13 -6.83
N PHE A 17 5.56 -0.15 -6.92
CA PHE A 17 6.63 0.85 -6.94
C PHE A 17 7.12 1.00 -8.37
N LEU A 18 6.98 2.19 -8.95
CA LEU A 18 7.19 2.43 -10.38
C LEU A 18 8.47 3.23 -10.63
N ASP A 19 9.11 2.98 -11.77
CA ASP A 19 10.21 3.79 -12.29
C ASP A 19 9.70 5.00 -13.10
N ALA A 20 10.63 5.80 -13.65
CA ALA A 20 10.30 6.99 -14.43
C ALA A 20 9.60 6.72 -15.77
N ALA A 21 9.59 5.48 -16.25
CA ALA A 21 8.84 5.05 -17.41
C ALA A 21 7.43 4.56 -17.05
N GLY A 22 7.12 4.41 -15.76
CA GLY A 22 5.86 3.83 -15.27
C GLY A 22 5.90 2.31 -15.17
N GLU A 23 7.07 1.68 -15.29
CA GLU A 23 7.22 0.23 -15.18
C GLU A 23 7.36 -0.19 -13.72
N VAL A 24 6.83 -1.37 -13.38
CA VAL A 24 6.88 -1.90 -12.00
C VAL A 24 8.29 -2.38 -11.65
N VAL A 25 8.92 -1.71 -10.70
CA VAL A 25 10.24 -2.05 -10.14
C VAL A 25 10.13 -3.13 -9.06
N ASP A 26 9.11 -3.01 -8.23
CA ASP A 26 8.83 -3.87 -7.08
C ASP A 26 7.36 -3.72 -6.64
N SER A 27 6.90 -4.58 -5.74
CA SER A 27 5.60 -4.44 -5.10
C SER A 27 5.72 -4.62 -3.58
N GLY A 28 4.63 -4.36 -2.87
CA GLY A 28 4.55 -4.58 -1.44
C GLY A 28 3.11 -4.72 -0.96
N SER A 29 2.93 -5.43 0.14
CA SER A 29 1.60 -5.58 0.77
C SER A 29 1.65 -5.32 2.27
N PHE A 30 0.56 -4.77 2.80
CA PHE A 30 0.40 -4.59 4.24
C PHE A 30 -1.03 -4.89 4.69
N ARG A 31 -1.15 -5.74 5.72
CA ARG A 31 -2.43 -6.13 6.32
C ARG A 31 -2.63 -5.42 7.65
N THR A 32 -3.78 -4.76 7.84
CA THR A 32 -4.08 -4.07 9.10
C THR A 32 -5.56 -4.06 9.45
N ARG A 33 -5.87 -3.92 10.74
CA ARG A 33 -7.24 -3.69 11.22
C ARG A 33 -7.50 -2.19 11.37
N VAL A 34 -8.64 -1.73 10.85
CA VAL A 34 -9.11 -0.34 10.95
C VAL A 34 -10.50 -0.32 11.57
N LYS A 35 -10.68 0.45 12.64
CA LYS A 35 -11.98 0.65 13.29
C LYS A 35 -12.97 1.28 12.30
N GLY A 36 -14.26 1.04 12.52
CA GLY A 36 -15.31 1.69 11.74
C GLY A 36 -15.23 3.22 11.84
N GLY A 37 -15.57 3.91 10.76
CA GLY A 37 -15.55 5.37 10.64
C GLY A 37 -14.16 6.01 10.74
N SER A 38 -13.10 5.20 10.82
CA SER A 38 -11.75 5.67 11.12
C SER A 38 -10.82 5.56 9.91
N SER A 39 -9.75 6.36 9.94
CA SER A 39 -8.65 6.29 8.99
C SER A 39 -7.37 5.84 9.68
N ARG A 40 -6.50 5.16 8.93
CA ARG A 40 -5.19 4.74 9.39
C ARG A 40 -4.14 4.94 8.31
N SER A 41 -3.01 5.52 8.69
CA SER A 41 -1.79 5.54 7.87
C SER A 41 -1.04 4.23 8.05
N VAL A 42 -0.55 3.69 6.95
CA VAL A 42 0.20 2.42 6.92
C VAL A 42 1.53 2.67 6.22
N LYS A 43 2.55 1.88 6.60
CA LYS A 43 3.81 1.79 5.88
C LYS A 43 3.80 0.47 5.14
N VAL A 44 3.94 0.51 3.82
CA VAL A 44 4.05 -0.68 2.98
C VAL A 44 5.52 -0.83 2.63
N PRO A 45 6.22 -1.85 3.15
CA PRO A 45 7.60 -2.09 2.77
C PRO A 45 7.65 -2.66 1.35
N MET A 46 8.69 -2.28 0.61
CA MET A 46 9.13 -2.99 -0.60
C MET A 46 9.50 -4.44 -0.25
N GLU A 47 9.21 -5.37 -1.15
CA GLU A 47 9.71 -6.75 -1.06
C GLU A 47 11.23 -6.80 -1.26
N THR A 48 11.76 -5.94 -2.12
CA THR A 48 13.20 -5.81 -2.42
C THR A 48 13.71 -4.39 -2.14
N PRO A 49 13.98 -4.03 -0.86
CA PRO A 49 14.36 -2.66 -0.50
C PRO A 49 15.63 -2.12 -1.17
N SER A 50 16.51 -2.99 -1.69
CA SER A 50 17.73 -2.59 -2.40
C SER A 50 17.46 -1.88 -3.74
N LYS A 51 16.26 -2.05 -4.31
CA LYS A 51 15.78 -1.40 -5.55
C LYS A 51 15.18 -0.01 -5.33
N VAL A 52 15.10 0.49 -4.10
CA VAL A 52 14.46 1.79 -3.79
C VAL A 52 15.01 2.96 -4.60
N ARG A 53 16.28 2.87 -5.03
CA ARG A 53 16.95 3.88 -5.86
C ARG A 53 16.35 4.01 -7.27
N ASP A 54 15.65 2.98 -7.74
CA ASP A 54 15.06 2.90 -9.08
C ASP A 54 13.59 3.33 -9.07
N VAL A 55 13.01 3.59 -7.89
CA VAL A 55 11.60 3.97 -7.69
C VAL A 55 11.45 5.49 -7.73
N VAL A 56 10.48 5.97 -8.48
CA VAL A 56 10.10 7.39 -8.50
C VAL A 56 8.66 7.63 -8.06
N GLU A 57 7.79 6.63 -8.19
CA GLU A 57 6.38 6.72 -7.85
C GLU A 57 5.90 5.47 -7.10
N CYS A 58 4.87 5.65 -6.27
CA CYS A 58 4.19 4.56 -5.58
C CYS A 58 2.70 4.62 -5.92
N GLU A 59 2.16 3.55 -6.49
CA GLU A 59 0.76 3.45 -6.86
C GLU A 59 0.03 2.42 -6.00
N VAL A 60 -1.16 2.75 -5.50
CA VAL A 60 -2.00 1.79 -4.77
C VAL A 60 -2.77 0.96 -5.78
N SER A 61 -2.37 -0.29 -5.98
CA SER A 61 -2.97 -1.20 -6.95
C SER A 61 -4.21 -1.93 -6.42
N SER A 62 -4.28 -2.18 -5.11
CA SER A 62 -5.49 -2.76 -4.50
C SER A 62 -5.69 -2.39 -3.04
N VAL A 63 -6.96 -2.31 -2.64
CA VAL A 63 -7.41 -2.24 -1.25
C VAL A 63 -8.58 -3.20 -1.08
N ARG A 64 -8.44 -4.20 -0.20
CA ARG A 64 -9.44 -5.24 0.04
C ARG A 64 -9.69 -5.45 1.52
#